data_AF-A0ABD3A3I5-F1
#
_entry.id   AF-A0ABD3A3I5-F1
#
_cell.length_a   1.000
_cell.length_b   1.000
_cell.length_c   1.000
_cell.angle_alpha   90.00
_cell.angle_beta   90.00
_cell.angle_gamma   90.00
#
_symmetry.space_group_name_H-M   'P 1'
#
loop_
_entity.id
_entity.type
_entity.pdbx_description
1 polymer ?
#
loop_
_entity_poly.entity_id
_entity_poly.type
_entity_poly.pdbx_seq_one_letter_code
_entity_poly.pdbx_strand_id
1 'polypeptide(L)'
;MELYMRYSNRVKAETERLSNLELDDLEMDEEEKYNRKLDSGLYTLQLIAVILGHLWTSEHPRMRARIELLLKQNKLSRKDVKDILQEYHDNVGDLEGPEERERAQSKIQRFISAF
;
A
#
# COMPACT_ATOMS: atom_id res chain seq x y z
N MET A 1 -6.32 -5.70 -10.06
CA MET A 1 -7.25 -5.68 -8.91
C MET A 1 -7.29 -7.00 -8.17
N GLU A 2 -7.36 -8.16 -8.84
CA GLU A 2 -7.27 -9.46 -8.15
C GLU A 2 -6.03 -9.58 -7.25
N LEU A 3 -4.84 -9.26 -7.76
CA LEU A 3 -3.61 -9.27 -6.95
C LEU A 3 -3.68 -8.29 -5.77
N TYR A 4 -4.22 -7.08 -5.97
CA TYR A 4 -4.41 -6.11 -4.89
C TYR A 4 -5.28 -6.70 -3.78
N MET A 5 -6.41 -7.32 -4.12
CA MET A 5 -7.30 -7.97 -3.15
C MET A 5 -6.61 -9.12 -2.42
N ARG A 6 -5.89 -9.97 -3.15
CA ARG A 6 -5.19 -11.12 -2.57
C ARG A 6 -4.18 -10.68 -1.50
N TYR A 7 -3.35 -9.68 -1.80
CA TYR A 7 -2.34 -9.21 -0.85
C TYR A 7 -2.92 -8.31 0.23
N SER A 8 -3.92 -7.48 -0.08
CA SER A 8 -4.63 -6.68 0.92
C SER A 8 -5.27 -7.56 1.99
N ASN A 9 -5.95 -8.64 1.58
CA ASN A 9 -6.56 -9.59 2.53
C ASN A 9 -5.52 -10.32 3.38
N ARG A 10 -4.37 -10.69 2.81
CA ARG A 10 -3.27 -11.33 3.56
C ARG A 10 -2.69 -10.40 4.63
N VAL A 11 -2.38 -9.15 4.25
CA VAL A 11 -1.81 -8.16 5.16
C VAL A 11 -2.83 -7.76 6.24
N LYS A 12 -4.11 -7.64 5.89
CA LYS A 12 -5.19 -7.38 6.87
C LYS A 12 -5.30 -8.51 7.89
N ALA A 13 -5.33 -9.76 7.44
CA ALA A 13 -5.39 -10.92 8.33
C ALA A 13 -4.18 -10.98 9.28
N GLU A 14 -2.98 -10.64 8.80
CA GLU A 14 -1.80 -10.58 9.67
C GLU A 14 -1.87 -9.40 10.64
N THR A 15 -2.34 -8.24 10.19
CA THR A 15 -2.53 -7.07 11.07
C THR A 15 -3.52 -7.36 12.19
N GLU A 16 -4.63 -8.03 11.90
CA GLU A 16 -5.62 -8.46 12.90
C GLU A 16 -5.02 -9.45 13.90
N ARG A 17 -4.16 -10.38 13.45
CA ARG A 17 -3.45 -11.31 14.35
C ARG A 17 -2.49 -10.57 15.28
N LEU A 18 -1.72 -9.61 14.76
CA LEU A 18 -0.80 -8.81 15.57
C LEU A 18 -1.55 -8.01 16.63
N SER A 19 -2.66 -7.37 16.27
CA SER A 19 -3.50 -6.65 17.23
C SER A 19 -4.10 -7.55 18.31
N ASN A 20 -4.41 -8.81 18.00
CA ASN A 20 -4.86 -9.77 19.02
C ASN A 20 -3.73 -10.19 19.96
N LEU A 21 -2.49 -10.31 19.48
CA LEU A 21 -1.33 -10.62 20.35
C LEU A 21 -1.05 -9.48 21.34
N GLU A 22 -1.20 -8.23 20.90
CA GLU A 22 -1.09 -7.06 21.80
C GLU A 22 -2.15 -7.08 22.92
N LEU A 23 -3.37 -7.54 22.62
CA LEU A 23 -4.43 -7.70 23.62
C LEU A 23 -4.12 -8.81 24.64
N ASP A 24 -3.28 -9.77 24.26
CA ASP A 24 -2.82 -10.89 25.11
C ASP A 24 -1.53 -10.54 25.89
N ASP A 25 -1.19 -9.25 26.05
CA ASP A 25 0.03 -8.73 26.71
C ASP A 25 1.36 -9.26 26.11
N LEU A 26 1.35 -9.75 24.87
CA LEU A 26 2.56 -10.06 24.11
C LEU A 26 3.01 -8.81 23.35
N GLU A 27 3.72 -7.91 24.04
CA GLU A 27 4.25 -6.70 23.42
C GLU A 27 5.30 -7.04 22.36
N MET A 28 5.02 -6.62 21.13
CA MET A 28 5.98 -6.60 20.02
C MET A 28 6.32 -5.14 19.74
N ASP A 29 7.58 -4.87 19.38
CA ASP A 29 7.94 -3.53 18.90
C ASP A 29 7.38 -3.28 17.48
N GLU A 30 7.36 -2.00 17.08
CA GLU A 30 6.81 -1.60 15.78
C GLU A 30 7.62 -2.13 14.59
N GLU A 31 8.93 -2.34 14.77
CA GLU A 31 9.80 -2.87 13.71
C GLU A 31 9.47 -4.35 13.45
N GLU A 32 9.27 -5.14 14.51
CA GLU A 32 8.86 -6.54 14.41
C GLU A 32 7.49 -6.67 13.76
N LYS A 33 6.51 -5.84 14.17
CA LYS A 33 5.18 -5.80 13.53
C LYS A 33 5.28 -5.47 12.04
N TYR A 34 6.12 -4.51 11.69
CA TYR A 34 6.34 -4.15 10.29
C TYR A 34 6.97 -5.29 9.49
N ASN A 35 7.99 -5.96 10.04
CA ASN A 35 8.62 -7.13 9.43
C ASN A 35 7.63 -8.28 9.22
N ARG A 36 6.73 -8.54 10.18
CA ARG A 36 5.64 -9.52 10.00
C ARG A 36 4.68 -9.15 8.87
N LYS A 37 4.33 -7.87 8.74
CA LYS A 37 3.55 -7.39 7.59
C LYS A 37 4.31 -7.59 6.28
N LEU A 38 5.62 -7.34 6.23
CA LEU A 38 6.46 -7.62 5.06
C LEU A 38 6.43 -9.11 4.69
N ASP A 39 6.58 -10.01 5.66
CA ASP A 39 6.49 -11.47 5.47
C ASP A 39 5.12 -11.89 4.93
N SER A 40 4.05 -11.20 5.34
CA SER A 40 2.69 -11.44 4.83
C SER A 40 2.48 -10.95 3.39
N GLY A 41 3.41 -10.14 2.85
CA GLY A 41 3.43 -9.63 1.49
C GLY A 41 3.13 -8.14 1.34
N LEU A 42 3.35 -7.34 2.39
CA LEU A 42 3.12 -5.89 2.36
C LEU A 42 3.86 -5.18 1.22
N TYR A 43 5.14 -5.50 1.01
CA TYR A 43 5.92 -4.85 -0.06
C TYR A 43 5.32 -5.12 -1.46
N THR A 44 4.80 -6.34 -1.69
CA THR A 44 4.11 -6.65 -2.94
C THR A 44 2.81 -5.85 -3.07
N LEU A 45 2.04 -5.69 -1.98
CA LEU A 45 0.84 -4.85 -1.98
C LEU A 45 1.17 -3.39 -2.31
N GLN A 46 2.23 -2.86 -1.72
CA GLN A 46 2.72 -1.50 -1.96
C GLN A 46 3.09 -1.30 -3.43
N LEU A 47 3.88 -2.20 -4.02
CA LEU A 47 4.23 -2.11 -5.45
C LEU A 47 3.00 -2.19 -6.37
N ILE A 48 2.01 -3.01 -6.02
CA ILE A 48 0.74 -3.05 -6.77
C ILE A 48 0.01 -1.70 -6.65
N ALA A 49 0.00 -1.07 -5.47
CA ALA A 49 -0.56 0.27 -5.28
C ALA A 49 0.19 1.32 -6.10
N VAL A 50 1.52 1.25 -6.19
CA VAL A 50 2.35 2.11 -7.04
C VAL A 50 1.98 1.95 -8.52
N ILE A 51 1.77 0.71 -8.99
CA ILE A 51 1.27 0.46 -10.35
C ILE A 51 -0.11 1.10 -10.54
N LEU A 52 -1.02 0.97 -9.57
CA LEU A 52 -2.33 1.63 -9.65
C LEU A 52 -2.20 3.16 -9.69
N GLY A 53 -1.25 3.75 -8.94
CA GLY A 53 -0.90 5.18 -9.01
C GLY A 53 -0.47 5.62 -10.40
N HIS A 54 0.43 4.87 -11.03
CA HIS A 54 0.84 5.10 -12.41
C HIS A 54 -0.34 5.08 -13.39
N LEU A 55 -1.20 4.06 -13.29
CA LEU A 55 -2.37 3.94 -14.16
C LEU A 55 -3.38 5.07 -13.90
N TRP A 56 -3.52 5.50 -12.66
CA TRP A 56 -4.42 6.57 -12.26
C TRP A 56 -4.01 7.93 -12.85
N THR A 57 -2.72 8.25 -12.76
CA THR A 57 -2.16 9.48 -13.33
C THR A 57 -1.90 9.42 -14.83
N SER A 58 -2.26 8.31 -15.49
CA SER A 58 -2.18 8.23 -16.95
C SER A 58 -3.22 9.15 -17.61
N GLU A 59 -2.95 9.58 -18.84
CA GLU A 59 -3.89 10.38 -19.65
C GLU A 59 -5.04 9.54 -20.25
N HIS A 60 -5.38 8.39 -19.65
CA HIS A 60 -6.38 7.48 -20.17
C HIS A 60 -7.64 7.39 -19.28
N PRO A 61 -8.68 8.22 -19.50
CA PRO A 61 -9.88 8.28 -18.65
C PRO A 61 -10.58 6.93 -18.43
N ARG A 62 -10.60 6.06 -19.45
CA ARG A 62 -11.23 4.73 -19.31
C ARG A 62 -10.50 3.83 -18.29
N MET A 63 -9.19 4.00 -18.11
CA MET A 63 -8.44 3.23 -17.12
C MET A 63 -8.80 3.67 -15.70
N ARG A 64 -8.89 4.98 -15.46
CA ARG A 64 -9.38 5.54 -14.18
C ARG A 64 -10.78 5.03 -13.86
N ALA A 65 -11.71 5.14 -14.81
CA ALA A 65 -13.08 4.64 -14.65
C ALA A 65 -13.12 3.13 -14.34
N ARG A 66 -12.25 2.34 -14.98
CA ARG A 66 -12.14 0.89 -14.71
C ARG A 66 -11.59 0.61 -13.31
N ILE A 67 -10.58 1.35 -12.84
CA ILE A 67 -10.04 1.23 -11.49
C ILE A 67 -11.13 1.55 -10.46
N GLU A 68 -11.85 2.67 -10.62
CA GLU A 68 -12.95 3.04 -9.73
C GLU A 68 -14.04 1.98 -9.65
N LEU A 69 -14.47 1.47 -10.80
CA LEU A 69 -15.49 0.43 -10.87
C LEU A 69 -15.05 -0.82 -10.09
N LEU A 70 -13.80 -1.25 -10.29
CA LEU A 70 -13.28 -2.44 -9.63
C LEU A 70 -13.08 -2.23 -8.12
N LEU A 71 -12.66 -1.05 -7.67
CA LEU A 71 -12.60 -0.71 -6.25
C LEU A 71 -13.99 -0.85 -5.61
N LYS A 72 -15.01 -0.22 -6.21
CA LYS A 72 -16.40 -0.29 -5.73
C LYS A 72 -16.93 -1.72 -5.69
N GLN A 73 -16.69 -2.53 -6.73
CA GLN A 73 -17.10 -3.94 -6.76
C GLN A 73 -16.48 -4.77 -5.63
N ASN A 74 -15.29 -4.40 -5.16
CA ASN A 74 -14.61 -5.06 -4.05
C ASN A 74 -14.85 -4.37 -2.69
N LYS A 75 -15.83 -3.46 -2.61
CA LYS A 75 -16.15 -2.66 -1.40
C LYS A 75 -14.95 -1.83 -0.89
N LEU A 76 -14.09 -1.41 -1.80
CA LEU A 76 -12.97 -0.51 -1.53
C LEU A 76 -13.25 0.88 -2.06
N SER A 77 -12.51 1.83 -1.54
CA SER A 77 -12.46 3.22 -1.95
C SER A 77 -11.07 3.60 -2.46
N ARG A 78 -10.93 4.82 -2.98
CA ARG A 78 -9.61 5.35 -3.33
C ARG A 78 -8.72 5.54 -2.10
N LYS A 79 -9.32 5.76 -0.92
CA LYS A 79 -8.60 5.91 0.34
C LYS A 79 -7.79 4.65 0.67
N ASP A 80 -8.34 3.47 0.46
CA ASP A 80 -7.64 2.21 0.70
C ASP A 80 -6.32 2.10 -0.11
N VAL A 81 -6.31 2.61 -1.34
CA VAL A 81 -5.09 2.67 -2.16
C VAL A 81 -4.15 3.77 -1.68
N LYS A 82 -4.68 4.94 -1.30
CA LYS A 82 -3.89 6.06 -0.76
C LYS A 82 -3.17 5.68 0.53
N ASP A 83 -3.83 4.98 1.44
CA ASP A 83 -3.26 4.61 2.74
C ASP A 83 -2.03 3.69 2.55
N ILE A 84 -2.11 2.74 1.60
CA ILE A 84 -0.96 1.88 1.23
C ILE A 84 0.15 2.69 0.54
N LEU A 85 -0.19 3.63 -0.33
CA LEU A 85 0.79 4.51 -0.97
C LEU A 85 1.48 5.41 0.06
N GLN A 86 0.76 5.89 1.06
CA GLN A 86 1.30 6.71 2.14
C GLN A 86 2.28 5.89 3.00
N GLU A 87 1.90 4.66 3.39
CA GLU A 87 2.79 3.75 4.12
C GLU A 87 4.07 3.46 3.34
N TYR A 88 3.97 3.28 2.01
CA TYR A 88 5.15 3.11 1.16
C TYR A 88 6.00 4.39 1.06
N HIS A 89 5.38 5.56 0.94
CA HIS A 89 6.06 6.86 0.90
C HIS A 89 6.89 7.11 2.17
N ASP A 90 6.30 6.82 3.33
CA ASP A 90 6.90 7.11 4.63
C ASP A 90 8.06 6.16 4.95
N ASN A 91 7.98 4.92 4.47
CA ASN A 91 8.96 3.87 4.72
C ASN A 91 9.91 3.59 3.53
N VAL A 92 9.87 4.42 2.48
CA VAL A 92 10.77 4.21 1.34
C VAL A 92 12.22 4.39 1.79
N GLY A 93 13.02 3.34 1.61
CA GLY A 93 14.44 3.32 1.99
C GLY A 93 15.33 4.10 1.02
N ASP A 94 16.60 4.23 1.39
CA ASP A 94 17.67 4.93 0.65
C ASP A 94 18.77 3.97 0.16
N LEU A 95 18.42 2.70 -0.11
CA LEU A 95 19.37 1.70 -0.61
C LEU A 95 20.10 2.16 -1.89
N GLU A 96 19.44 2.97 -2.72
CA GLU A 96 20.00 3.57 -3.95
C GLU A 96 20.50 5.01 -3.75
N GLY A 97 20.57 5.47 -2.51
CA GLY A 97 20.98 6.81 -2.10
C GLY A 97 19.81 7.77 -1.81
N PRO A 98 20.10 8.91 -1.16
CA PRO A 98 19.08 9.87 -0.72
C PRO A 98 18.35 10.53 -1.91
N GLU A 99 19.01 10.71 -3.05
CA GLU A 99 18.37 11.30 -4.25
C GLU A 99 17.28 10.39 -4.82
N GLU A 100 17.52 9.08 -4.89
CA GLU A 100 16.53 8.14 -5.42
C GLU A 100 15.34 8.01 -4.46
N ARG A 101 15.60 8.03 -3.15
CA ARG A 101 14.57 8.10 -2.13
C ARG A 101 13.67 9.33 -2.33
N GLU A 102 14.25 10.51 -2.51
CA GLU A 102 13.50 11.75 -2.72
C GLU A 102 12.70 11.71 -4.03
N ARG A 103 13.28 11.16 -5.12
CA ARG A 103 12.57 10.94 -6.39
C ARG A 103 11.37 10.01 -6.21
N ALA A 104 11.54 8.89 -5.51
CA ALA A 104 10.48 7.96 -5.21
C ALA A 104 9.38 8.62 -4.38
N GLN A 105 9.72 9.26 -3.26
CA GLN A 105 8.77 9.97 -2.40
C GLN A 105 7.98 11.02 -3.17
N SER A 106 8.66 11.89 -3.92
CA SER A 106 8.02 12.93 -4.73
C SER A 106 7.03 12.35 -5.74
N LYS A 107 7.35 11.20 -6.35
CA LYS A 107 6.49 10.51 -7.30
C LYS A 107 5.26 9.93 -6.63
N ILE A 108 5.43 9.27 -5.49
CA ILE A 108 4.32 8.69 -4.73
C ILE A 108 3.40 9.78 -4.20
N GLN A 109 3.95 10.90 -3.73
CA GLN A 109 3.18 12.06 -3.28
C GLN A 109 2.27 12.59 -4.40
N ARG A 110 2.75 12.64 -5.65
CA ARG A 110 1.91 13.00 -6.81
C ARG A 110 0.75 12.02 -7.00
N PHE A 111 0.97 10.72 -6.83
CA PHE A 111 -0.10 9.73 -6.92
C PHE A 111 -1.15 9.92 -5.83
N ILE A 112 -0.73 10.16 -4.59
CA ILE A 112 -1.63 10.38 -3.44
C ILE A 112 -2.50 11.63 -3.65
N SER A 113 -1.91 12.71 -4.17
CA SER A 113 -2.64 13.95 -4.47
C SER A 113 -3.61 13.81 -5.65
N ALA A 114 -3.34 12.92 -6.60
CA ALA A 114 -4.17 12.74 -7.79
C ALA A 114 -5.34 11.77 -7.60
N PHE A 115 -5.22 10.78 -6.71
CA PHE A 115 -6.31 9.84 -6.37
C PHE A 115 -7.51 10.56 -5.74
#